data_AF-A0A9E0YK47-F1
#
_entry.id   AF-A0A9E0YK47-F1
#
_cell.length_a   1.000
_cell.length_b   1.000
_cell.length_c   1.000
_cell.angle_alpha   90.00
_cell.angle_beta   90.00
_cell.angle_gamma   90.00
#
_symmetry.space_group_name_H-M   'P 1'
#
loop_
_entity.id
_entity.type
_entity.pdbx_description
1 polymer ?
#
loop_
_entity_poly.entity_id
_entity_poly.type
_entity_poly.pdbx_seq_one_letter_code
_entity_poly.pdbx_strand_id
1 'polypeptide(L)'
;MNRLEAYLSVTDVSEYAGLSIEGVRDLIDEGELDALELNGRTKIRKSEIDRWLDEHVNIEKLLELTDKMEGEVDVQEVASELDMDPEEVQDKIIDND
;
A
#
# COMPACT_ATOMS: atom_id res chain seq x y z
N MET A 1 -19.53 -6.43 20.36
CA MET A 1 -18.98 -5.08 20.59
C MET A 1 -19.38 -4.21 19.42
N ASN A 2 -20.11 -3.11 19.66
CA ASN A 2 -20.52 -2.17 18.63
C ASN A 2 -19.26 -1.47 18.11
N ARG A 3 -18.73 -1.88 16.94
CA ARG A 3 -17.66 -1.12 16.28
C ARG A 3 -18.30 0.18 15.85
N LEU A 4 -17.96 1.27 16.53
CA LEU A 4 -18.24 2.62 16.05
C LEU A 4 -17.45 2.76 14.75
N GLU A 5 -18.08 2.48 13.61
CA GLU A 5 -17.51 2.77 12.31
C GLU A 5 -17.37 4.29 12.20
N ALA A 6 -16.13 4.76 12.31
CA ALA A 6 -15.79 6.17 12.13
C ALA A 6 -15.64 6.45 10.63
N TYR A 7 -16.30 7.51 10.16
CA TYR A 7 -16.26 7.96 8.77
C TYR A 7 -15.47 9.26 8.68
N LEU A 8 -14.31 9.20 8.02
CA LEU A 8 -13.37 10.30 7.89
C LEU A 8 -13.60 11.01 6.55
N SER A 9 -13.38 12.32 6.51
CA SER A 9 -13.35 13.05 5.22
C SER A 9 -11.98 12.90 4.57
N VAL A 10 -11.88 13.18 3.26
CA VAL A 10 -10.60 13.15 2.53
C VAL A 10 -9.51 13.94 3.26
N THR A 11 -9.86 15.11 3.84
CA THR A 11 -8.93 15.90 4.64
C THR A 11 -8.48 15.16 5.90
N ASP A 12 -9.41 14.58 6.65
CA ASP A 12 -9.04 13.80 7.85
C ASP A 12 -8.18 12.57 7.48
N VAL A 13 -8.45 11.92 6.35
CA VAL A 13 -7.65 10.79 5.86
C VAL A 13 -6.25 11.26 5.48
N SER A 14 -6.14 12.41 4.81
CA SER A 14 -4.85 13.00 4.44
C SER A 14 -3.99 13.27 5.69
N GLU A 15 -4.59 13.82 6.75
CA GLU A 15 -3.88 14.08 8.01
C GLU A 15 -3.58 12.78 8.77
N TYR A 16 -4.48 11.80 8.74
CA TYR A 16 -4.33 10.53 9.44
C TYR A 16 -3.27 9.61 8.80
N ALA A 17 -3.28 9.51 7.47
CA ALA A 17 -2.35 8.70 6.69
C ALA A 17 -1.04 9.44 6.35
N GLY A 18 -0.97 10.75 6.59
CA GLY A 18 0.17 11.58 6.19
C GLY A 18 0.29 11.78 4.67
N LEU A 19 -0.81 11.58 3.93
CA LEU A 19 -0.88 11.71 2.49
C LEU A 19 -1.33 13.12 2.07
N SER A 20 -1.06 13.48 0.82
CA SER A 20 -1.66 14.68 0.23
C SER A 20 -3.14 14.42 -0.11
N ILE A 21 -3.98 15.46 -0.02
CA ILE A 21 -5.42 15.38 -0.38
C ILE A 21 -5.62 14.84 -1.80
N GLU A 22 -4.73 15.21 -2.72
CA GLU A 22 -4.73 14.72 -4.10
C GLU A 22 -4.41 13.22 -4.16
N GLY A 23 -3.39 12.75 -3.42
CA GLY A 23 -3.08 11.33 -3.34
C GLY A 23 -4.24 10.51 -2.76
N VAL A 24 -4.92 11.01 -1.73
CA VAL A 24 -6.11 10.34 -1.19
C VAL A 24 -7.24 10.28 -2.22
N ARG A 25 -7.38 11.28 -3.10
CA ARG A 25 -8.36 11.25 -4.19
C ARG A 25 -7.99 10.24 -5.28
N ASP A 26 -6.72 10.16 -5.64
CA ASP A 26 -6.21 9.16 -6.58
C ASP A 26 -6.52 7.76 -6.08
N LEU A 27 -6.20 7.45 -4.82
CA LEU A 27 -6.50 6.16 -4.19
C LEU A 27 -7.99 5.80 -4.22
N ILE A 28 -8.88 6.78 -4.18
CA ILE A 28 -10.32 6.56 -4.29
C ILE A 28 -10.73 6.31 -5.75
N ASP A 29 -10.13 7.02 -6.70
CA ASP A 29 -10.40 6.88 -8.14
C ASP A 29 -9.87 5.54 -8.67
N GLU A 30 -8.69 5.14 -8.21
CA GLU A 30 -8.05 3.84 -8.48
C GLU A 30 -8.77 2.67 -7.80
N GLY A 31 -9.65 2.95 -6.84
CA GLY A 31 -10.43 1.94 -6.12
C GLY A 31 -9.68 1.26 -4.98
N GLU A 32 -8.54 1.79 -4.56
CA GLU A 32 -7.78 1.31 -3.40
C GLU A 32 -8.44 1.66 -2.07
N LEU A 33 -9.17 2.78 -2.01
CA LEU A 33 -9.96 3.20 -0.84
C LEU A 33 -11.45 3.23 -1.14
N ASP A 34 -12.23 2.44 -0.39
CA ASP A 34 -13.69 2.47 -0.46
C ASP A 34 -14.24 3.75 0.15
N ALA A 35 -14.67 4.67 -0.73
CA ALA A 35 -15.26 5.94 -0.36
C ALA A 35 -16.76 5.97 -0.64
N LEU A 36 -17.51 6.48 0.32
CA LEU A 36 -18.95 6.64 0.27
C LEU A 36 -19.28 8.12 0.13
N GLU A 37 -20.15 8.46 -0.82
CA GLU A 37 -20.70 9.81 -0.90
C GLU A 37 -21.90 9.93 0.06
N LEU A 38 -21.75 10.73 1.10
CA LEU A 38 -22.79 10.99 2.10
C LEU A 38 -23.10 12.48 2.15
N ASN A 39 -24.31 12.86 1.74
CA ASN A 39 -24.76 14.26 1.64
C ASN A 39 -23.82 15.14 0.78
N GLY A 40 -23.34 14.61 -0.35
CA GLY A 40 -22.42 15.33 -1.25
C GLY A 40 -21.03 15.55 -0.69
N ARG A 41 -20.63 14.75 0.31
CA ARG A 41 -19.28 14.74 0.88
C ARG A 41 -18.72 13.32 0.84
N THR A 42 -17.51 13.19 0.31
CA THR A 42 -16.77 11.93 0.30
C THR A 42 -16.38 11.54 1.73
N LYS A 43 -16.77 10.34 2.13
CA LYS A 43 -16.54 9.76 3.44
C LYS A 43 -15.93 8.39 3.31
N ILE A 44 -14.77 8.20 3.92
CA ILE A 44 -14.03 6.95 3.87
C ILE A 44 -14.12 6.28 5.24
N ARG A 45 -14.31 4.96 5.27
CA ARG A 45 -14.37 4.22 6.53
C ARG A 45 -12.97 4.15 7.15
N LYS A 46 -12.88 4.50 8.44
CA LYS A 46 -11.62 4.41 9.19
C LYS A 46 -11.00 3.01 9.10
N SER A 47 -11.81 1.96 9.20
CA SER A 47 -11.30 0.58 9.11
C SER A 47 -10.69 0.24 7.76
N GLU A 48 -11.16 0.85 6.67
CA GLU A 48 -10.56 0.66 5.34
C GLU A 48 -9.19 1.34 5.27
N ILE A 49 -9.10 2.57 5.79
CA ILE A 49 -7.84 3.33 5.85
C ILE A 49 -6.82 2.62 6.72
N ASP A 50 -7.24 2.10 7.88
CA ASP A 50 -6.38 1.37 8.81
C ASP A 50 -5.85 0.08 8.17
N ARG A 51 -6.70 -0.64 7.43
CA ARG A 51 -6.30 -1.81 6.65
C ARG A 51 -5.31 -1.45 5.55
N TRP A 52 -5.62 -0.43 4.75
CA TRP A 52 -4.74 0.05 3.68
C TRP A 52 -3.38 0.48 4.23
N LEU A 53 -3.37 1.21 5.36
CA LEU A 53 -2.14 1.59 6.05
C LEU A 53 -1.35 0.38 6.54
N ASP A 54 -2.00 -0.66 7.07
CA ASP A 54 -1.30 -1.87 7.53
C ASP A 54 -0.71 -2.67 6.36
N GLU A 55 -1.40 -2.71 5.22
CA GLU A 55 -0.90 -3.33 3.98
C GLU A 55 0.29 -2.54 3.40
N HIS A 56 0.23 -1.20 3.35
CA HIS A 56 1.33 -0.36 2.86
C HIS A 56 2.52 -0.24 3.83
N VAL A 57 2.28 -0.15 5.15
CA VAL A 57 3.35 -0.14 6.16
C VAL A 57 4.09 -1.48 6.18
N ASN A 58 3.41 -2.59 5.85
CA ASN A 58 4.11 -3.86 5.65
C ASN A 58 5.06 -3.78 4.46
N ILE A 59 4.66 -3.19 3.33
CA ILE A 59 5.53 -3.07 2.15
C ILE A 59 6.75 -2.19 2.45
N GLU A 60 6.56 -1.04 3.11
CA GLU A 60 7.67 -0.14 3.44
C GLU A 60 8.62 -0.74 4.49
N LYS A 61 8.10 -1.45 5.50
CA LYS A 61 8.93 -2.23 6.44
C LYS A 61 9.59 -3.44 5.80
N LEU A 62 8.93 -4.11 4.86
CA LEU A 62 9.51 -5.21 4.11
C LEU A 62 10.67 -4.69 3.27
N LEU A 63 10.51 -3.56 2.58
CA LEU A 63 11.60 -2.88 1.87
C LEU A 63 12.72 -2.43 2.82
N GLU A 64 12.42 -1.89 4.01
CA GLU A 64 13.44 -1.54 5.01
C GLU A 64 14.14 -2.78 5.62
N LEU A 65 13.46 -3.92 5.69
CA LEU A 65 14.02 -5.21 6.11
C LEU A 65 14.90 -5.82 5.01
N THR A 66 14.50 -5.68 3.74
CA THR A 66 15.29 -6.10 2.57
C THR A 66 16.51 -5.19 2.38
N ASP A 67 16.38 -3.88 2.58
CA ASP A 67 17.49 -2.91 2.51
C ASP A 67 18.49 -3.10 3.66
N LYS A 68 18.02 -3.49 4.85
CA LYS A 68 18.91 -3.92 5.97
C LYS A 68 19.49 -5.32 5.80
N MET A 69 19.01 -6.13 4.86
CA MET A 69 19.71 -7.32 4.38
C MET A 69 20.60 -6.93 3.20
N GLU A 70 21.57 -6.07 3.48
CA GLU A 70 22.71 -5.81 2.61
C GLU A 70 23.61 -7.05 2.61
N GLY A 71 23.16 -8.08 1.89
CA GLY A 71 23.83 -9.36 1.73
C GLY A 71 23.09 -10.18 0.69
N GLU A 72 23.37 -9.87 -0.59
CA GLU A 72 23.05 -10.67 -1.77
C GLU A 72 21.54 -10.95 -1.96
N VAL A 73 20.90 -10.18 -2.85
CA VAL A 73 19.59 -10.57 -3.41
C VAL A 73 19.80 -11.88 -4.17
N ASP A 74 19.54 -13.01 -3.51
CA ASP A 74 19.67 -14.33 -4.11
C ASP A 74 18.47 -14.53 -5.04
N VAL A 75 18.70 -14.30 -6.33
CA VAL A 75 17.69 -14.41 -7.40
C VAL A 75 16.90 -15.72 -7.31
N GLN A 76 17.51 -16.78 -6.75
CA GLN A 76 16.88 -18.08 -6.57
C GLN A 76 15.79 -18.09 -5.49
N GLU A 77 15.92 -17.28 -4.43
CA GLU A 77 14.92 -17.21 -3.36
C GLU A 77 13.66 -16.49 -3.84
N VAL A 78 13.84 -15.36 -4.55
CA VAL A 78 12.75 -14.58 -5.14
C VAL A 78 12.00 -15.39 -6.21
N ALA A 79 12.76 -16.10 -7.06
CA ALA A 79 12.20 -16.99 -8.07
C ALA A 79 11.37 -18.13 -7.45
N SER A 80 11.85 -18.71 -6.34
CA SER A 80 11.14 -19.78 -5.63
C SER A 80 9.87 -19.29 -4.93
N GLU A 81 9.88 -18.07 -4.38
CA GLU A 81 8.70 -17.49 -3.75
C GLU A 81 7.61 -17.11 -4.76
N LEU A 82 8.02 -16.66 -5.95
CA LEU A 82 7.11 -16.28 -7.02
C LEU A 82 6.73 -17.44 -7.97
N ASP A 83 7.27 -18.64 -7.75
CA ASP A 83 7.16 -19.80 -8.67
C ASP A 83 7.54 -19.43 -10.12
N MET A 84 8.58 -18.59 -10.26
CA MET A 84 9.07 -18.05 -11.53
C MET A 84 10.48 -18.58 -11.83
N ASP A 85 10.86 -18.60 -13.10
CA ASP A 85 12.22 -18.97 -13.49
C ASP A 85 13.22 -17.86 -13.10
N PRO A 86 14.36 -18.21 -12.47
CA PRO A 86 15.32 -17.23 -11.98
C PRO A 86 15.97 -16.39 -13.09
N GLU A 87 16.04 -16.90 -14.32
CA GLU A 87 16.56 -16.15 -15.48
C GLU A 87 15.63 -15.00 -15.89
N GLU A 88 14.30 -15.15 -15.76
CA GLU A 88 13.35 -14.05 -16.04
C GLU A 88 13.40 -12.96 -14.97
N VAL A 89 13.68 -13.35 -13.72
CA VAL A 89 13.86 -12.41 -12.61
C VAL A 89 15.13 -11.58 -12.83
N GLN A 90 16.22 -12.22 -13.25
CA GLN A 90 17.49 -11.54 -13.52
C GLN A 90 17.38 -10.54 -14.70
N ASP A 91 16.68 -10.89 -15.78
CA ASP A 91 16.49 -10.02 -16.95
C ASP A 91 15.75 -8.73 -16.58
N LYS A 92 14.71 -8.83 -15.73
CA LYS A 92 13.95 -7.67 -15.23
C LYS A 92 14.74 -6.77 -14.28
N ILE A 93 15.71 -7.33 -13.56
CA ILE A 93 16.57 -6.56 -12.66
C ILE A 93 17.63 -5.77 -13.45
N ILE A 94 18.13 -6.31 -14.56
CA ILE A 94 19.19 -5.68 -15.37
C ILE A 94 18.66 -4.55 -16.27
N ASP A 95 17.39 -4.57 -16.70
CA ASP A 95 16.81 -3.53 -17.57
C ASP A 95 16.51 -2.19 -16.86
N ASN A 96 16.77 -2.10 -15.54
CA ASN A 96 16.44 -0.94 -14.71
C ASN A 96 17.67 -0.10 -14.29
N ASP A 97 18.83 -0.26 -14.96
CA ASP A 97 20.07 0.55 -14.80
C ASP A 97 20.29 1.56 -15.94
#